data_AF-A0A442HFS7-F1
#
_entry.id   AF-A0A442HFS7-F1
#
_cell.length_a   1.000
_cell.length_b   1.000
_cell.length_c   1.000
_cell.angle_alpha   90.00
_cell.angle_beta   90.00
_cell.angle_gamma   90.00
#
_symmetry.space_group_name_H-M   'P 1'
#
loop_
_entity.id
_entity.type
_entity.pdbx_description
1 polymer ?
#
loop_
_entity_poly.entity_id
_entity_poly.type
_entity_poly.pdbx_seq_one_letter_code
_entity_poly.pdbx_strand_id
1 'polypeptide(L)'
;MNAHETVSSHPSISEAQGEARRDLAAAHRLAVKDNFIEGIDNHFTLAVPGELDRFYLNAFGLHWSEVKASNLIEVSLDGAVVAGNGIANLSAVCIHAPIHRRGIKCVLHTHMPYTTALSQLEDMRIQPSGQNGVVLQDMIAYDCDYNGFAETQDEGERMADVLGDKKILMLANHGAVATGDSVAKAYHRLYFLERAAMTQMIAMAAGKQRMISEAVQERIRNSLGAPGTDYSAEIRMYFDAMKRVLTAEGSDFAE
;
A
#
# COMPACT_ATOMS: atom_id res chain seq x y z
N MET A 1 -13.74 28.34 -42.24
CA MET A 1 -13.29 29.13 -41.07
C MET A 1 -14.26 28.85 -39.95
N ASN A 2 -13.73 28.32 -38.84
CA ASN A 2 -14.13 28.40 -37.43
C ASN A 2 -15.59 28.05 -37.05
N ALA A 3 -15.87 27.24 -36.02
CA ALA A 3 -15.04 26.52 -35.07
C ALA A 3 -15.91 25.38 -34.50
N HIS A 4 -15.36 24.17 -34.40
CA HIS A 4 -15.96 23.12 -33.59
C HIS A 4 -15.74 23.47 -32.12
N GLU A 5 -16.82 23.72 -31.39
CA GLU A 5 -16.83 23.71 -29.94
C GLU A 5 -16.47 22.31 -29.45
N THR A 6 -15.26 22.15 -28.94
CA THR A 6 -14.93 21.02 -28.07
C THR A 6 -15.51 21.29 -26.69
N VAL A 7 -16.72 20.78 -26.45
CA VAL A 7 -17.26 20.64 -25.11
C VAL A 7 -16.46 19.54 -24.41
N SER A 8 -15.43 19.93 -23.66
CA SER A 8 -14.77 19.04 -22.70
C SER A 8 -15.70 18.88 -21.49
N SER A 9 -16.67 17.97 -21.59
CA SER A 9 -17.47 17.56 -20.44
C SER A 9 -16.69 16.49 -19.66
N HIS A 10 -15.72 16.91 -18.85
CA HIS A 10 -15.27 16.04 -17.76
C HIS A 10 -16.45 15.92 -16.78
N PRO A 11 -17.00 14.73 -16.52
CA PRO A 11 -18.01 14.58 -15.46
C PRO A 11 -17.41 15.12 -14.16
N SER A 12 -18.18 15.91 -13.42
CA SER A 12 -17.74 16.42 -12.12
C SER A 12 -17.40 15.23 -11.22
N ILE A 13 -16.14 15.16 -10.76
CA ILE A 13 -15.66 14.11 -9.87
C ILE A 13 -16.55 14.07 -8.63
N SER A 14 -17.07 12.88 -8.28
CA SER A 14 -17.88 12.74 -7.07
C SER A 14 -17.07 13.03 -5.80
N GLU A 15 -17.73 13.41 -4.71
CA GLU A 15 -17.04 13.65 -3.43
C GLU A 15 -16.19 12.44 -2.99
N ALA A 16 -16.73 11.23 -3.17
CA ALA A 16 -16.04 9.97 -2.84
C ALA A 16 -14.77 9.76 -3.70
N GLN A 17 -14.84 10.03 -5.00
CA GLN A 17 -13.67 9.98 -5.89
C GLN A 17 -12.64 11.07 -5.53
N GLY A 18 -13.10 12.27 -5.17
CA GLY A 18 -12.23 13.35 -4.71
C GLY A 18 -11.49 12.99 -3.42
N GLU A 19 -12.16 12.40 -2.44
CA GLU A 19 -11.53 11.91 -1.21
C GLU A 19 -10.55 10.76 -1.49
N ALA A 20 -10.94 9.80 -2.32
CA ALA A 20 -10.08 8.70 -2.74
C ALA A 20 -8.76 9.17 -3.36
N ARG A 21 -8.80 10.18 -4.24
CA ARG A 21 -7.60 10.78 -4.85
C ARG A 21 -6.74 11.50 -3.81
N ARG A 22 -7.34 12.28 -2.91
CA ARG A 22 -6.60 12.97 -1.83
C ARG A 22 -5.94 12.00 -0.87
N ASP A 23 -6.62 10.93 -0.49
CA ASP A 23 -6.07 9.91 0.40
C ASP A 23 -4.91 9.16 -0.27
N LEU A 24 -5.07 8.76 -1.55
CA LEU A 24 -3.98 8.10 -2.28
C LEU A 24 -2.78 9.03 -2.48
N ALA A 25 -2.99 10.30 -2.81
CA ALA A 25 -1.92 11.29 -2.91
C ALA A 25 -1.23 11.52 -1.56
N ALA A 26 -1.99 11.61 -0.46
CA ALA A 26 -1.43 11.70 0.88
C ALA A 26 -0.53 10.50 1.20
N ALA A 27 -0.94 9.28 0.86
CA ALA A 27 -0.13 8.09 1.10
C ALA A 27 1.23 8.15 0.39
N HIS A 28 1.30 8.64 -0.85
CA HIS A 28 2.58 8.84 -1.54
C HIS A 28 3.48 9.83 -0.79
N ARG A 29 2.92 10.97 -0.35
CA ARG A 29 3.68 11.97 0.41
C ARG A 29 4.14 11.46 1.78
N LEU A 30 3.28 10.71 2.48
CA LEU A 30 3.65 10.07 3.74
C LEU A 30 4.76 9.06 3.52
N ALA A 31 4.71 8.27 2.44
CA ALA A 31 5.77 7.31 2.15
C ALA A 31 7.13 7.98 1.89
N VAL A 32 7.17 9.17 1.29
CA VAL A 32 8.41 9.99 1.24
C VAL A 32 8.87 10.35 2.65
N LYS A 33 7.96 10.87 3.47
CA LYS A 33 8.24 11.30 4.85
C LYS A 33 8.75 10.16 5.74
N ASP A 34 8.16 8.97 5.59
CA ASP A 34 8.48 7.77 6.36
C ASP A 34 9.63 6.96 5.76
N ASN A 35 10.22 7.43 4.65
CA ASN A 35 11.32 6.78 3.92
C ASN A 35 10.97 5.38 3.39
N PHE A 36 9.78 5.23 2.81
CA PHE A 36 9.29 4.03 2.14
C PHE A 36 9.49 4.06 0.62
N ILE A 37 10.05 5.15 0.11
CA ILE A 37 10.28 5.38 -1.33
C ILE A 37 11.48 4.62 -1.86
N GLU A 38 11.44 4.33 -3.15
CA GLU A 38 12.57 3.85 -3.96
C GLU A 38 12.55 4.67 -5.26
N GLY A 39 13.03 5.91 -5.19
CA GLY A 39 12.95 6.86 -6.30
C GLY A 39 11.54 7.01 -6.88
N ILE A 40 11.34 6.48 -8.09
CA ILE A 40 10.07 6.53 -8.84
C ILE A 40 9.44 5.13 -9.05
N ASP A 41 10.03 4.07 -8.49
CA ASP A 41 9.80 2.68 -8.92
C ASP A 41 8.78 1.90 -8.07
N ASN A 42 8.38 2.43 -6.91
CA ASN A 42 7.24 1.89 -6.15
C ASN A 42 5.89 2.32 -6.75
N HIS A 43 4.81 1.63 -6.38
CA HIS A 43 3.47 1.95 -6.87
C HIS A 43 2.36 1.70 -5.84
N PHE A 44 1.45 2.68 -5.71
CA PHE A 44 0.23 2.63 -4.91
C PHE A 44 -1.00 2.78 -5.78
N THR A 45 -2.00 1.91 -5.58
CA THR A 45 -3.26 1.96 -6.33
C THR A 45 -4.49 1.88 -5.45
N LEU A 46 -5.57 2.44 -5.97
CA LEU A 46 -6.88 2.45 -5.32
C LEU A 46 -7.98 2.30 -6.36
N ALA A 47 -8.82 1.28 -6.24
CA ALA A 47 -10.01 1.10 -7.06
C ALA A 47 -10.86 2.37 -7.07
N VAL A 48 -11.28 2.80 -8.24
CA VAL A 48 -12.05 4.04 -8.41
C VAL A 48 -13.45 3.84 -7.79
N PRO A 49 -13.87 4.66 -6.81
CA PRO A 49 -15.21 4.54 -6.23
C PRO A 49 -16.29 4.65 -7.30
N GLY A 50 -17.18 3.65 -7.35
CA GLY A 50 -18.27 3.57 -8.33
C GLY A 50 -17.94 2.82 -9.62
N GLU A 51 -16.67 2.48 -9.85
CA GLU A 51 -16.22 1.73 -11.03
C GLU A 51 -15.74 0.33 -10.62
N LEU A 52 -15.92 -0.66 -11.50
CA LEU A 52 -15.57 -2.06 -11.21
C LEU A 52 -14.24 -2.50 -11.83
N ASP A 53 -13.75 -1.77 -12.83
CA ASP A 53 -12.66 -2.18 -13.70
C ASP A 53 -11.53 -1.14 -13.80
N ARG A 54 -11.47 -0.20 -12.84
CA ARG A 54 -10.52 0.92 -12.84
C ARG A 54 -9.89 1.15 -11.48
N PHE A 55 -8.65 1.61 -11.49
CA PHE A 55 -7.95 2.09 -10.30
C PHE A 55 -7.16 3.37 -10.59
N TYR A 56 -6.98 4.18 -9.55
CA TYR A 56 -6.05 5.30 -9.54
C TYR A 56 -4.62 4.82 -9.40
N LEU A 57 -3.70 5.48 -10.11
CA LEU A 57 -2.25 5.28 -10.07
C LEU A 57 -1.56 6.64 -10.28
N ASN A 58 -0.34 6.84 -9.78
CA ASN A 58 0.47 8.02 -10.14
C ASN A 58 0.98 7.89 -11.58
N ALA A 59 1.07 9.01 -12.31
CA ALA A 59 1.76 8.99 -13.59
C ALA A 59 3.23 8.57 -13.40
N PHE A 60 3.69 7.59 -14.18
CA PHE A 60 5.06 7.10 -14.08
C PHE A 60 6.07 8.21 -14.42
N GLY A 61 7.14 8.29 -13.63
CA GLY A 61 8.15 9.34 -13.72
C GLY A 61 8.01 10.45 -12.67
N LEU A 62 6.85 10.57 -11.99
CA LEU A 62 6.71 11.46 -10.85
C LEU A 62 7.45 10.90 -9.64
N HIS A 63 8.27 11.73 -9.00
CA HIS A 63 8.71 11.42 -7.64
C HIS A 63 7.51 11.46 -6.70
N TRP A 64 7.47 10.59 -5.69
CA TRP A 64 6.31 10.49 -4.81
C TRP A 64 6.03 11.79 -4.03
N SER A 65 7.03 12.67 -3.89
CA SER A 65 6.86 14.02 -3.32
C SER A 65 6.15 15.00 -4.23
N GLU A 66 5.81 14.63 -5.46
CA GLU A 66 5.14 15.46 -6.48
C GLU A 66 3.71 14.99 -6.74
N VAL A 67 3.29 13.84 -6.19
CA VAL A 67 1.97 13.26 -6.42
C VAL A 67 0.89 14.09 -5.74
N LYS A 68 -0.13 14.49 -6.49
CA LYS A 68 -1.28 15.29 -6.07
C LYS A 68 -2.57 14.57 -6.44
N ALA A 69 -3.68 14.90 -5.79
CA ALA A 69 -4.99 14.34 -6.15
C ALA A 69 -5.32 14.58 -7.64
N SER A 70 -4.99 15.76 -8.15
CA SER A 70 -5.20 16.20 -9.53
C SER A 70 -4.32 15.51 -10.58
N ASN A 71 -3.14 15.01 -10.22
CA ASN A 71 -2.20 14.40 -11.19
C ASN A 71 -2.17 12.86 -11.16
N LEU A 72 -3.03 12.23 -10.37
CA LEU A 72 -3.31 10.79 -10.50
C LEU A 72 -4.00 10.50 -11.85
N ILE A 73 -3.62 9.38 -12.45
CA ILE A 73 -4.26 8.82 -13.65
C ILE A 73 -5.26 7.73 -13.23
N GLU A 74 -6.24 7.47 -14.09
CA GLU A 74 -7.12 6.31 -14.00
C GLU A 74 -6.68 5.27 -15.01
N VAL A 75 -6.53 4.03 -14.56
CA VAL A 75 -6.02 2.91 -15.36
C VAL A 75 -7.04 1.78 -15.28
N SER A 76 -7.34 1.15 -16.43
CA SER A 76 -8.18 -0.04 -16.47
C SER A 76 -7.42 -1.28 -15.95
N LEU A 77 -8.13 -2.34 -15.61
CA LEU A 77 -7.50 -3.63 -15.24
C LEU A 77 -6.65 -4.26 -16.36
N ASP A 78 -6.78 -3.80 -17.60
CA ASP A 78 -5.94 -4.23 -18.73
C ASP A 78 -4.72 -3.32 -18.95
N GLY A 79 -4.54 -2.29 -18.12
CA GLY A 79 -3.39 -1.38 -18.17
C GLY A 79 -3.56 -0.14 -19.05
N ALA A 80 -4.74 0.06 -19.66
CA ALA A 80 -4.99 1.25 -20.47
C ALA A 80 -5.23 2.47 -19.57
N VAL A 81 -4.56 3.58 -19.84
CA VAL A 81 -4.88 4.87 -19.21
C VAL A 81 -6.18 5.40 -19.78
N VAL A 82 -7.22 5.49 -18.95
CA VAL A 82 -8.57 5.90 -19.35
C VAL A 82 -8.89 7.36 -19.03
N ALA A 83 -8.18 7.94 -18.05
CA ALA A 83 -8.26 9.38 -17.73
C ALA A 83 -6.97 9.89 -17.07
N GLY A 84 -6.74 11.20 -17.16
CA GLY A 84 -5.52 11.86 -16.69
C GLY A 84 -4.40 11.90 -17.73
N ASN A 85 -3.25 12.47 -17.37
CA ASN A 85 -2.11 12.64 -18.25
C ASN A 85 -0.91 11.85 -17.72
N GLY A 86 -0.30 11.02 -18.56
CA GLY A 86 0.90 10.25 -18.20
C GLY A 86 0.87 8.83 -18.73
N ILE A 87 1.80 8.03 -18.20
CA ILE A 87 1.97 6.61 -18.57
C ILE A 87 1.78 5.78 -17.30
N ALA A 88 1.07 4.66 -17.42
CA ALA A 88 0.99 3.68 -16.34
C ALA A 88 2.29 2.85 -16.29
N ASN A 89 2.85 2.68 -15.09
CA ASN A 89 4.00 1.78 -14.91
C ASN A 89 3.55 0.32 -15.16
N LEU A 90 4.29 -0.41 -16.01
CA LEU A 90 3.94 -1.79 -16.38
C LEU A 90 3.91 -2.75 -15.18
N SER A 91 4.94 -2.70 -14.32
CA SER A 91 5.01 -3.52 -13.10
C SER A 91 3.82 -3.27 -12.17
N ALA A 92 3.43 -1.99 -12.01
CA ALA A 92 2.26 -1.62 -11.23
C ALA A 92 1.00 -2.29 -11.76
N VAL A 93 0.77 -2.25 -13.07
CA VAL A 93 -0.38 -2.92 -13.71
C VAL A 93 -0.30 -4.43 -13.53
N CYS A 94 0.86 -5.03 -13.83
CA CYS A 94 1.06 -6.47 -13.78
C CYS A 94 0.80 -7.07 -12.39
N ILE A 95 1.21 -6.36 -11.34
CA ILE A 95 1.00 -6.81 -9.95
C ILE A 95 -0.41 -6.43 -9.45
N HIS A 96 -0.85 -5.18 -9.62
CA HIS A 96 -2.01 -4.66 -8.91
C HIS A 96 -3.34 -5.02 -9.59
N ALA A 97 -3.38 -5.15 -10.93
CA ALA A 97 -4.63 -5.44 -11.62
C ALA A 97 -5.20 -6.84 -11.25
N PRO A 98 -4.42 -7.93 -11.22
CA PRO A 98 -4.91 -9.21 -10.73
C PRO A 98 -5.40 -9.18 -9.28
N ILE A 99 -4.73 -8.41 -8.41
CA ILE A 99 -5.14 -8.25 -7.00
C ILE A 99 -6.47 -7.48 -6.92
N HIS A 100 -6.65 -6.40 -7.71
CA HIS A 100 -7.91 -5.67 -7.79
C HIS A 100 -9.06 -6.54 -8.33
N ARG A 101 -8.80 -7.45 -9.30
CA ARG A 101 -9.82 -8.41 -9.78
C ARG A 101 -10.38 -9.32 -8.68
N ARG A 102 -9.64 -9.53 -7.58
CA ARG A 102 -10.13 -10.25 -6.39
C ARG A 102 -11.01 -9.38 -5.47
N GLY A 103 -11.37 -8.16 -5.88
CA GLY A 103 -12.22 -7.24 -5.12
C GLY A 103 -11.48 -6.44 -4.04
N ILE A 104 -10.14 -6.50 -4.01
CA ILE A 104 -9.32 -5.71 -3.09
C ILE A 104 -9.29 -4.26 -3.59
N LYS A 105 -9.63 -3.31 -2.72
CA LYS A 105 -9.79 -1.90 -3.12
C LYS A 105 -8.48 -1.14 -3.16
N CYS A 106 -7.62 -1.29 -2.17
CA CYS A 106 -6.36 -0.56 -2.09
C CYS A 106 -5.20 -1.55 -2.02
N VAL A 107 -4.17 -1.31 -2.84
CA VAL A 107 -2.96 -2.14 -2.93
C VAL A 107 -1.76 -1.20 -2.91
N LEU A 108 -0.89 -1.36 -1.92
CA LEU A 108 0.27 -0.51 -1.71
C LEU A 108 1.54 -1.38 -1.73
N HIS A 109 2.38 -1.23 -2.75
CA HIS A 109 3.66 -1.93 -2.86
C HIS A 109 4.82 -0.99 -2.52
N THR A 110 5.79 -1.49 -1.76
CA THR A 110 6.99 -0.74 -1.38
C THR A 110 8.24 -1.60 -1.22
N HIS A 111 9.39 -1.00 -1.47
CA HIS A 111 10.73 -1.49 -1.11
C HIS A 111 11.25 -0.81 0.17
N MET A 112 10.50 -0.88 1.27
CA MET A 112 10.89 -0.21 2.52
C MET A 112 12.16 -0.84 3.12
N PRO A 113 13.14 -0.05 3.61
CA PRO A 113 14.48 -0.56 3.89
C PRO A 113 14.55 -1.77 4.82
N TYR A 114 13.83 -1.74 5.95
CA TYR A 114 13.93 -2.82 6.95
C TYR A 114 13.11 -4.04 6.59
N THR A 115 11.92 -3.84 6.02
CA THR A 115 11.08 -4.94 5.52
C THR A 115 11.75 -5.66 4.35
N THR A 116 12.33 -4.90 3.41
CA THR A 116 13.11 -5.47 2.30
C THR A 116 14.35 -6.20 2.81
N ALA A 117 15.11 -5.63 3.74
CA ALA A 117 16.26 -6.32 4.33
C ALA A 117 15.86 -7.62 5.05
N LEU A 118 14.75 -7.62 5.79
CA LEU A 118 14.23 -8.85 6.42
C LEU A 118 13.80 -9.88 5.37
N SER A 119 13.21 -9.45 4.25
CA SER A 119 12.78 -10.33 3.15
C SER A 119 13.91 -11.08 2.44
N GLN A 120 15.17 -10.65 2.66
CA GLN A 120 16.37 -11.26 2.09
C GLN A 120 16.99 -12.34 3.00
N LEU A 121 16.44 -12.55 4.21
CA LEU A 121 16.87 -13.61 5.10
C LEU A 121 16.15 -14.92 4.77
N GLU A 122 16.85 -16.05 4.97
CA GLU A 122 16.27 -17.40 4.88
C GLU A 122 15.01 -17.52 5.75
N ASP A 123 15.06 -16.97 6.97
CA ASP A 123 13.90 -16.82 7.86
C ASP A 123 13.37 -15.38 7.79
N MET A 124 12.69 -15.05 6.68
CA MET A 124 12.10 -13.73 6.42
C MET A 124 10.90 -13.36 7.33
N ARG A 125 10.68 -14.11 8.42
CA ARG A 125 9.46 -14.02 9.23
C ARG A 125 9.50 -12.82 10.17
N ILE A 126 8.33 -12.19 10.34
CA ILE A 126 8.10 -11.24 11.42
C ILE A 126 7.93 -12.05 12.71
N GLN A 127 8.82 -11.81 13.66
CA GLN A 127 8.91 -12.58 14.89
C GLN A 127 8.12 -11.91 16.02
N PRO A 128 7.65 -12.68 17.01
CA PRO A 128 6.91 -12.13 18.16
C PRO A 128 7.87 -11.56 19.21
N SER A 129 8.91 -10.82 18.78
CA SER A 129 9.86 -10.15 19.68
C SER A 129 9.42 -8.73 20.05
N GLY A 130 8.29 -8.27 19.53
CA GLY A 130 7.68 -6.97 19.84
C GLY A 130 6.17 -7.00 19.58
N GLN A 131 5.43 -6.06 20.19
CA GLN A 131 3.96 -6.03 20.12
C GLN A 131 3.44 -5.96 18.67
N ASN A 132 4.04 -5.13 17.81
CA ASN A 132 3.64 -5.02 16.40
C ASN A 132 3.81 -6.35 15.65
N GLY A 133 4.87 -7.10 15.95
CA GLY A 133 5.08 -8.42 15.36
C GLY A 133 3.94 -9.36 15.68
N VAL A 134 3.51 -9.41 16.95
CA VAL A 134 2.36 -10.23 17.37
C VAL A 134 1.06 -9.77 16.70
N VAL A 135 0.81 -8.47 16.61
CA VAL A 135 -0.41 -7.91 15.99
C VAL A 135 -0.50 -8.26 14.50
N LEU A 136 0.63 -8.26 13.79
CA LEU A 136 0.65 -8.40 12.33
C LEU A 136 0.81 -9.84 11.85
N GLN A 137 1.36 -10.74 12.66
CA GLN A 137 1.70 -12.12 12.24
C GLN A 137 0.58 -12.84 11.49
N ASP A 138 -0.64 -12.77 12.02
CA ASP A 138 -1.79 -13.47 11.42
C ASP A 138 -2.33 -12.79 10.15
N MET A 139 -1.84 -11.58 9.83
CA MET A 139 -2.20 -10.81 8.63
C MET A 139 -1.21 -10.96 7.49
N ILE A 140 -0.08 -11.65 7.68
CA ILE A 140 1.01 -11.75 6.71
C ILE A 140 0.98 -13.11 5.99
N ALA A 141 0.86 -13.06 4.67
CA ALA A 141 1.27 -14.13 3.77
C ALA A 141 2.75 -13.94 3.38
N TYR A 142 3.43 -15.05 3.13
CA TYR A 142 4.85 -15.04 2.76
C TYR A 142 4.99 -15.69 1.39
N ASP A 143 5.47 -14.90 0.45
CA ASP A 143 5.82 -15.35 -0.87
C ASP A 143 7.33 -15.58 -0.94
N CYS A 144 7.71 -16.85 -0.98
CA CYS A 144 9.12 -17.26 -1.00
C CYS A 144 9.66 -17.43 -2.43
N ASP A 145 8.82 -17.28 -3.45
CA ASP A 145 9.18 -17.52 -4.85
C ASP A 145 9.40 -16.18 -5.57
N TYR A 146 10.65 -15.73 -5.69
CA TYR A 146 11.00 -14.52 -6.42
C TYR A 146 11.36 -14.83 -7.89
N ASN A 147 10.54 -14.32 -8.82
CA ASN A 147 10.67 -14.60 -10.26
C ASN A 147 11.34 -13.46 -11.07
N GLY A 148 11.87 -12.43 -10.42
CA GLY A 148 12.42 -11.25 -11.08
C GLY A 148 11.39 -10.15 -11.31
N PHE A 149 11.57 -9.36 -12.37
CA PHE A 149 10.69 -8.24 -12.68
C PHE A 149 9.29 -8.69 -13.09
N ALA A 150 8.26 -7.95 -12.68
CA ALA A 150 6.87 -8.21 -13.07
C ALA A 150 6.58 -7.66 -14.48
N GLU A 151 6.75 -8.50 -15.50
CA GLU A 151 6.53 -8.14 -16.91
C GLU A 151 5.18 -8.65 -17.45
N THR A 152 4.58 -9.65 -16.80
CA THR A 152 3.27 -10.22 -17.13
C THR A 152 2.35 -10.25 -15.91
N GLN A 153 1.05 -10.41 -16.13
CA GLN A 153 0.06 -10.48 -15.04
C GLN A 153 0.11 -11.80 -14.26
N ASP A 154 0.80 -12.83 -14.75
CA ASP A 154 0.95 -14.12 -14.07
C ASP A 154 1.57 -13.94 -12.67
N GLU A 155 2.49 -12.99 -12.53
CA GLU A 155 3.11 -12.66 -11.24
C GLU A 155 2.08 -12.06 -10.27
N GLY A 156 1.23 -11.13 -10.72
CA GLY A 156 0.16 -10.58 -9.90
C GLY A 156 -0.91 -11.62 -9.54
N GLU A 157 -1.22 -12.56 -10.45
CA GLU A 157 -2.14 -13.67 -10.17
C GLU A 157 -1.60 -14.58 -9.07
N ARG A 158 -0.34 -14.98 -9.18
CA ARG A 158 0.38 -15.76 -8.17
C ARG A 158 0.42 -15.04 -6.83
N MET A 159 0.78 -13.75 -6.81
CA MET A 159 0.78 -12.94 -5.60
C MET A 159 -0.62 -12.84 -4.96
N ALA A 160 -1.67 -12.70 -5.77
CA ALA A 160 -3.05 -12.69 -5.28
C ALA A 160 -3.46 -14.04 -4.66
N ASP A 161 -3.02 -15.16 -5.24
CA ASP A 161 -3.28 -16.49 -4.70
C ASP A 161 -2.52 -16.74 -3.39
N VAL A 162 -1.25 -16.36 -3.31
CA VAL A 162 -0.45 -16.47 -2.06
C VAL A 162 -1.02 -15.56 -0.97
N LEU A 163 -1.46 -14.35 -1.32
CA LEU A 163 -2.09 -13.42 -0.37
C LEU A 163 -3.36 -14.02 0.24
N GLY A 164 -4.21 -14.69 -0.55
CA GLY A 164 -5.43 -15.33 -0.07
C GLY A 164 -6.33 -14.38 0.73
N ASP A 165 -6.62 -14.72 1.99
CA ASP A 165 -7.44 -13.91 2.90
C ASP A 165 -6.62 -12.92 3.75
N LYS A 166 -5.29 -12.96 3.65
CA LYS A 166 -4.36 -12.10 4.39
C LYS A 166 -4.42 -10.67 3.89
N LYS A 167 -3.69 -9.78 4.57
CA LYS A 167 -3.72 -8.32 4.30
C LYS A 167 -2.36 -7.76 3.93
N ILE A 168 -1.31 -8.52 4.16
CA ILE A 168 0.07 -8.18 3.86
C ILE A 168 0.68 -9.39 3.14
N LEU A 169 1.44 -9.13 2.09
CA LEU A 169 2.28 -10.11 1.43
C LEU A 169 3.72 -9.65 1.56
N MET A 170 4.56 -10.43 2.26
CA MET A 170 6.00 -10.23 2.24
C MET A 170 6.60 -11.00 1.08
N LEU A 171 7.41 -10.34 0.27
CA LEU A 171 7.99 -10.85 -0.97
C LEU A 171 9.47 -11.09 -0.79
N ALA A 172 9.92 -12.35 -0.88
CA ALA A 172 11.32 -12.69 -0.76
C ALA A 172 12.19 -11.86 -1.72
N ASN A 173 13.28 -11.28 -1.21
CA ASN A 173 14.24 -10.49 -1.97
C ASN A 173 13.71 -9.23 -2.67
N HIS A 174 12.49 -8.77 -2.35
CA HIS A 174 11.83 -7.70 -3.11
C HIS A 174 11.26 -6.61 -2.18
N GLY A 175 10.39 -6.95 -1.23
CA GLY A 175 9.72 -5.97 -0.39
C GLY A 175 8.39 -6.46 0.14
N ALA A 176 7.36 -5.60 0.11
CA ALA A 176 6.04 -5.96 0.60
C ALA A 176 4.90 -5.37 -0.23
N VAL A 177 3.74 -5.99 -0.11
CA VAL A 177 2.44 -5.45 -0.53
C VAL A 177 1.52 -5.42 0.68
N ALA A 178 0.88 -4.29 0.94
CA ALA A 178 -0.22 -4.20 1.90
C ALA A 178 -1.52 -3.86 1.19
N THR A 179 -2.60 -4.50 1.61
CA THR A 179 -3.93 -4.30 1.03
C THR A 179 -4.91 -3.73 2.04
N GLY A 180 -6.03 -3.18 1.57
CA GLY A 180 -7.09 -2.66 2.41
C GLY A 180 -8.37 -2.31 1.66
N ASP A 181 -9.45 -2.10 2.40
CA ASP A 181 -10.70 -1.52 1.88
C ASP A 181 -10.62 0.01 1.71
N SER A 182 -9.55 0.61 2.22
CA SER A 182 -9.26 2.03 2.25
C SER A 182 -7.74 2.24 2.31
N VAL A 183 -7.29 3.40 1.83
CA VAL A 183 -5.88 3.78 1.87
C VAL A 183 -5.36 3.84 3.31
N ALA A 184 -6.16 4.35 4.24
CA ALA A 184 -5.79 4.43 5.66
C ALA A 184 -5.43 3.05 6.25
N LYS A 185 -6.23 2.01 5.97
CA LYS A 185 -5.94 0.65 6.47
C LYS A 185 -4.71 0.03 5.81
N ALA A 186 -4.55 0.19 4.49
CA ALA A 186 -3.40 -0.35 3.79
C ALA A 186 -2.10 0.36 4.22
N TYR A 187 -2.13 1.69 4.35
CA TYR A 187 -0.97 2.49 4.75
C TYR A 187 -0.56 2.22 6.20
N HIS A 188 -1.53 2.12 7.12
CA HIS A 188 -1.27 1.74 8.51
C HIS A 188 -0.56 0.38 8.60
N ARG A 189 -0.93 -0.59 7.75
CA ARG A 189 -0.26 -1.89 7.68
C ARG A 189 1.19 -1.76 7.21
N LEU A 190 1.48 -1.00 6.15
CA LEU A 190 2.87 -0.73 5.73
C LEU A 190 3.67 -0.07 6.85
N TYR A 191 3.12 0.97 7.47
CA TYR A 191 3.78 1.69 8.55
C TYR A 191 4.19 0.75 9.68
N PHE A 192 3.24 -0.02 10.22
CA PHE A 192 3.54 -0.91 11.34
C PHE A 192 4.36 -2.14 10.95
N LEU A 193 4.28 -2.61 9.70
CA LEU A 193 5.16 -3.65 9.17
C LEU A 193 6.61 -3.18 9.18
N GLU A 194 6.88 -1.97 8.66
CA GLU A 194 8.22 -1.41 8.64
C GLU A 194 8.75 -1.15 10.06
N ARG A 195 7.89 -0.66 10.97
CA ARG A 195 8.27 -0.52 12.39
C ARG A 195 8.61 -1.87 13.03
N ALA A 196 7.85 -2.93 12.72
CA ALA A 196 8.11 -4.28 13.23
C ALA A 196 9.45 -4.81 12.70
N ALA A 197 9.67 -4.76 11.38
CA ALA A 197 10.90 -5.19 10.74
C ALA A 197 12.12 -4.39 11.24
N MET A 198 12.00 -3.06 11.36
CA MET A 198 13.06 -2.19 11.87
C MET A 198 13.53 -2.62 13.27
N THR A 199 12.59 -2.75 14.20
CA THR A 199 12.94 -3.11 15.59
C THR A 199 13.47 -4.54 15.69
N GLN A 200 12.93 -5.46 14.88
CA GLN A 200 13.42 -6.83 14.79
C GLN A 200 14.87 -6.89 14.26
N MET A 201 15.17 -6.24 13.13
CA MET A 201 16.50 -6.22 12.53
C MET A 201 17.54 -5.59 13.45
N ILE A 202 17.19 -4.48 14.11
CA ILE A 202 18.06 -3.84 15.11
C ILE A 202 18.32 -4.79 16.29
N ALA A 203 17.28 -5.47 16.79
CA ALA A 203 17.42 -6.40 17.90
C ALA A 203 18.28 -7.63 17.52
N MET A 204 18.08 -8.20 16.32
CA MET A 204 18.87 -9.31 15.78
C MET A 204 20.35 -8.94 15.64
N ALA A 205 20.64 -7.74 15.14
CA ALA A 205 22.01 -7.23 15.03
C ALA A 205 22.66 -6.99 16.41
N ALA A 206 21.88 -6.55 17.40
CA ALA A 206 22.35 -6.31 18.76
C ALA A 206 22.55 -7.61 19.58
N GLY A 207 21.88 -8.70 19.23
CA GLY A 207 22.07 -10.01 19.84
C GLY A 207 20.81 -10.86 19.90
N LYS A 208 20.75 -11.77 20.88
CA LYS A 208 19.63 -12.69 21.03
C LYS A 208 18.36 -11.95 21.46
N GLN A 209 17.32 -12.01 20.63
CA GLN A 209 16.02 -11.41 20.91
C GLN A 209 15.32 -12.07 22.12
N ARG A 210 14.51 -11.27 22.82
CA ARG A 210 13.55 -11.75 23.81
C ARG A 210 12.19 -11.95 23.13
N MET A 211 11.79 -13.21 22.97
CA MET A 211 10.45 -13.52 22.45
C MET A 211 9.38 -13.24 23.50
N ILE A 212 8.23 -12.73 23.07
CA ILE A 212 7.02 -12.64 23.89
C ILE A 212 6.49 -14.05 24.11
N SER A 213 6.10 -14.41 25.33
CA SER A 213 5.59 -15.75 25.63
C SER A 213 4.27 -16.02 24.90
N GLU A 214 4.03 -17.28 24.53
CA GLU A 214 2.83 -17.70 23.79
C GLU A 214 1.54 -17.25 24.49
N ALA A 215 1.45 -17.37 25.81
CA ALA A 215 0.30 -16.90 26.58
C ALA A 215 0.03 -15.39 26.44
N VAL A 216 1.09 -14.57 26.33
CA VAL A 216 0.94 -13.12 26.11
C VAL A 216 0.60 -12.84 24.65
N GLN A 217 1.16 -13.60 23.70
CA GLN A 217 0.79 -13.48 22.28
C GLN A 217 -0.70 -13.79 22.08
N GLU A 218 -1.19 -14.89 22.66
CA GLU A 218 -2.60 -15.28 22.61
C GLU A 218 -3.50 -14.22 23.23
N ARG A 219 -3.11 -13.65 24.37
CA ARG A 219 -3.84 -12.53 24.98
C ARG A 219 -3.94 -11.32 24.03
N ILE A 220 -2.87 -10.98 23.31
CA ILE A 220 -2.90 -9.88 22.34
C ILE A 220 -3.84 -10.22 21.17
N ARG A 221 -3.73 -11.42 20.59
CA ARG A 221 -4.60 -11.87 19.49
C ARG A 221 -6.08 -11.86 19.89
N ASN A 222 -6.39 -12.37 21.09
CA ASN A 222 -7.75 -12.38 21.62
C ASN A 222 -8.30 -10.97 21.82
N SER A 223 -7.48 -10.02 22.25
CA SER A 223 -7.90 -8.61 22.35
C SER A 223 -8.20 -7.98 20.99
N LEU A 224 -7.57 -8.43 19.90
CA LEU A 224 -7.81 -7.93 18.55
C LEU A 224 -9.02 -8.57 17.87
N GLY A 225 -9.33 -9.83 18.22
CA GLY A 225 -10.42 -10.62 17.65
C GLY A 225 -11.67 -10.72 18.54
N ALA A 226 -11.72 -9.98 19.65
CA ALA A 226 -12.85 -10.02 20.55
C ALA A 226 -14.12 -9.47 19.87
N PRO A 227 -15.31 -10.04 20.13
CA PRO A 227 -16.55 -9.49 19.58
C PRO A 227 -16.70 -7.99 19.89
N GLY A 228 -16.88 -7.18 18.85
CA GLY A 228 -17.03 -5.71 18.96
C GLY A 228 -15.72 -4.92 18.86
N THR A 229 -14.56 -5.55 18.65
CA THR A 229 -13.30 -4.84 18.40
C THR A 229 -13.15 -4.53 16.91
N ASP A 230 -13.34 -3.26 16.55
CA ASP A 230 -13.06 -2.72 15.22
C ASP A 230 -12.19 -1.47 15.37
N TYR A 231 -10.94 -1.54 14.92
CA TYR A 231 -9.99 -0.43 14.99
C TYR A 231 -10.04 0.51 13.78
N SER A 232 -11.06 0.36 12.92
CA SER A 232 -11.18 1.16 11.69
C SER A 232 -11.25 2.67 11.98
N ALA A 233 -11.89 3.07 13.08
CA ALA A 233 -11.99 4.48 13.47
C ALA A 233 -10.63 5.03 13.88
N GLU A 234 -9.89 4.32 14.73
CA GLU A 234 -8.56 4.71 15.21
C GLU A 234 -7.54 4.76 14.06
N ILE A 235 -7.57 3.77 13.17
CA ILE A 235 -6.74 3.76 11.95
C ILE A 235 -7.04 4.99 11.09
N ARG A 236 -8.33 5.34 10.95
CA ARG A 236 -8.71 6.54 10.20
C ARG A 236 -8.24 7.82 10.90
N MET A 237 -8.41 7.91 12.21
CA MET A 237 -7.93 9.04 13.01
C MET A 237 -6.41 9.24 12.89
N TYR A 238 -5.64 8.14 12.89
CA TYR A 238 -4.20 8.17 12.63
C TYR A 238 -3.90 8.75 11.25
N PHE A 239 -4.52 8.21 10.20
CA PHE A 239 -4.27 8.67 8.83
C PHE A 239 -4.65 10.14 8.62
N ASP A 240 -5.78 10.57 9.18
CA ASP A 240 -6.21 11.97 9.16
C ASP A 240 -5.26 12.88 9.96
N ALA A 241 -4.66 12.38 11.06
CA ALA A 241 -3.63 13.11 11.77
C ALA A 241 -2.37 13.30 10.90
N MET A 242 -1.96 12.27 10.17
CA MET A 242 -0.81 12.35 9.27
C MET A 242 -1.06 13.30 8.08
N LYS A 243 -2.28 13.35 7.54
CA LYS A 243 -2.68 14.38 6.55
C LYS A 243 -2.58 15.80 7.10
N ARG A 244 -2.94 16.01 8.38
CA ARG A 244 -2.76 17.32 9.04
C ARG A 244 -1.27 17.68 9.19
N VAL A 245 -0.41 16.70 9.47
CA VAL A 245 1.06 16.90 9.50
C VAL A 245 1.56 17.35 8.13
N LEU A 246 1.20 16.64 7.05
CA LEU A 246 1.56 17.05 5.68
C LEU A 246 1.09 18.47 5.34
N THR A 247 -0.15 18.80 5.71
CA THR A 247 -0.71 20.15 5.49
C THR A 247 0.07 21.22 6.26
N ALA A 248 0.42 20.96 7.52
CA ALA A 248 1.21 21.86 8.35
C ALA A 248 2.65 22.05 7.82
N GLU A 249 3.19 21.06 7.11
CA GLU A 249 4.49 21.10 6.46
C GLU A 249 4.45 21.72 5.04
N GLY A 250 3.28 22.22 4.61
CA GLY A 250 3.11 22.90 3.31
C GLY A 250 2.97 21.96 2.12
N SER A 251 2.63 20.69 2.35
CA SER A 251 2.38 19.74 1.26
C SER A 251 1.10 20.09 0.48
N ASP A 252 1.21 20.04 -0.84
CA ASP A 252 0.15 20.32 -1.82
C ASP A 252 -0.56 19.04 -2.32
N PHE A 253 -0.50 17.94 -1.57
CA PHE A 253 -1.04 16.64 -1.98
C PHE A 253 -2.54 16.66 -2.31
N ALA A 254 -3.29 17.56 -1.68
CA ALA A 254 -4.75 17.63 -1.79
C ALA A 254 -5.24 18.37 -3.04
N GLU A 255 -4.34 19.06 -3.76
CA GLU A 255 -4.63 19.81 -4.99
C GLU A 255 -5.02 18.91 -6.16
#